data_AF-A0A9P9LT89-F1
#
_entry.id   AF-A0A9P9LT89-F1
#
_cell.length_a   1.000
_cell.length_b   1.000
_cell.length_c   1.000
_cell.angle_alpha   90.00
_cell.angle_beta   90.00
_cell.angle_gamma   90.00
#
_symmetry.space_group_name_H-M   'P 1'
#
loop_
_entity.id
_entity.type
_entity.pdbx_description
1 polymer ?
#
loop_
_entity_poly.entity_id
_entity_poly.type
_entity_poly.pdbx_seq_one_letter_code
_entity_poly.pdbx_strand_id
1 'polypeptide(L)'
;MVGFGEMQKIQYLNKVFQDAYKSPQNIIVVDNIERIIGWAPIGATFSNAVLQAVMVLMTKQPPGGQRLLILGTTSQRSVLKQLDLQQIFNRELAVPAVNSYDELGKILQEVQAFDSQADLAESINELRDRTGLDVVGVGIKKVLLAISEARQEVGNVPGRSAEVMGLQMDSSREKMSEWGVELIP
;
A
#
# COMPACT_ATOMS: atom_id res chain seq x y z
N MET A 1 -4.05 3.26 16.58
CA MET A 1 -4.13 4.49 17.41
C MET A 1 -5.47 5.22 17.19
N VAL A 2 -6.56 4.47 17.02
CA VAL A 2 -7.90 5.05 16.80
C VAL A 2 -8.39 5.69 18.10
N GLY A 3 -8.97 6.89 18.02
CA GLY A 3 -9.46 7.64 19.19
C GLY A 3 -8.38 8.36 19.99
N PHE A 4 -7.10 8.26 19.62
CA PHE A 4 -6.03 9.01 20.29
C PHE A 4 -6.02 10.48 19.86
N GLY A 5 -5.98 11.38 20.83
CA GLY A 5 -5.58 12.78 20.61
C GLY A 5 -4.09 12.89 20.27
N GLU A 6 -3.66 14.04 19.76
CA GLU A 6 -2.29 14.27 19.28
C GLU A 6 -1.23 13.90 20.32
N MET A 7 -1.41 14.35 21.57
CA MET A 7 -0.49 14.05 22.66
C MET A 7 -0.39 12.55 22.97
N GLN A 8 -1.51 11.82 22.92
CA GLN A 8 -1.51 10.37 23.12
C GLN A 8 -0.78 9.66 21.98
N LYS A 9 -0.92 10.16 20.74
CA LYS A 9 -0.15 9.65 19.60
C LYS A 9 1.35 9.84 19.82
N ILE A 10 1.77 11.05 20.19
CA ILE A 10 3.18 11.40 20.46
C ILE A 10 3.76 10.54 21.59
N GLN A 11 3.03 10.39 22.69
CA GLN A 11 3.46 9.56 23.82
C GLN A 11 3.60 8.09 23.43
N TYR A 12 2.65 7.56 22.66
CA TYR A 12 2.70 6.19 22.18
C TYR A 12 3.90 5.96 21.25
N LEU A 13 4.14 6.87 20.29
CA LEU A 13 5.31 6.81 19.41
C LEU A 13 6.62 6.84 20.22
N ASN A 14 6.74 7.78 21.16
CA ASN A 14 7.92 7.84 22.03
C ASN A 14 8.13 6.53 22.78
N LYS A 15 7.06 5.94 23.34
CA LYS A 15 7.15 4.67 24.06
C LYS A 15 7.68 3.54 23.16
N VAL A 16 7.15 3.40 21.94
CA VAL A 16 7.60 2.38 20.98
C VAL A 16 9.10 2.51 20.69
N PHE A 17 9.58 3.72 20.43
CA PHE A 17 11.02 3.94 20.19
C PHE A 17 11.87 3.66 21.43
N GLN A 18 11.43 4.07 22.62
CA GLN A 18 12.14 3.79 23.87
C GLN A 18 12.19 2.30 24.20
N ASP A 19 11.13 1.55 23.89
CA ASP A 19 11.11 0.11 24.06
C ASP A 19 12.02 -0.59 23.05
N ALA A 20 12.08 -0.11 21.79
CA ALA A 20 13.05 -0.59 20.81
C ALA A 20 14.49 -0.34 21.27
N TYR A 21 14.79 0.78 21.93
CA TYR A 21 16.13 1.07 22.46
C TYR A 21 16.58 0.18 23.63
N LYS A 22 15.87 -0.91 23.95
CA LYS A 22 16.28 -1.87 24.99
C LYS A 22 16.98 -3.08 24.41
N SER A 23 16.87 -3.32 23.11
CA SER A 23 17.49 -4.48 22.45
C SER A 23 18.68 -4.06 21.59
N PRO A 24 19.71 -4.92 21.41
CA PRO A 24 20.88 -4.61 20.57
C PRO A 24 20.55 -4.40 19.08
N GLN A 25 19.51 -5.07 18.58
CA GLN A 25 19.07 -5.02 17.17
C GLN A 25 17.56 -5.00 17.10
N ASN A 26 16.98 -4.00 16.43
CA ASN A 26 15.53 -3.81 16.37
C ASN A 26 15.06 -3.30 15.01
N ILE A 27 13.80 -3.59 14.73
CA ILE A 27 13.07 -3.07 13.58
C ILE A 27 11.80 -2.39 14.09
N ILE A 28 11.56 -1.16 13.65
CA ILE A 28 10.27 -0.48 13.82
C ILE A 28 9.60 -0.36 12.46
N VAL A 29 8.35 -0.79 12.37
CA VAL A 29 7.51 -0.57 11.18
C VAL A 29 6.53 0.57 11.48
N VAL A 30 6.67 1.65 10.73
CA VAL A 30 5.78 2.82 10.77
C VAL A 30 4.84 2.73 9.57
N ASP A 31 3.72 2.06 9.78
CA ASP A 31 2.74 1.86 8.72
C ASP A 31 1.87 3.11 8.51
N ASN A 32 1.71 3.47 7.23
CA ASN A 32 0.76 4.47 6.75
C ASN A 32 0.96 5.84 7.42
N ILE A 33 2.14 6.42 7.19
CA ILE A 33 2.63 7.63 7.86
C ILE A 33 1.64 8.79 7.77
N GLU A 34 1.02 8.99 6.61
CA GLU A 34 -0.01 10.00 6.38
C GLU A 34 -1.17 9.89 7.39
N ARG A 35 -1.57 8.68 7.79
CA ARG A 35 -2.63 8.49 8.80
C ARG A 35 -2.14 8.78 10.21
N ILE A 36 -0.88 8.51 10.51
CA ILE A 36 -0.29 8.79 11.84
C ILE A 36 -0.32 10.31 12.09
N ILE A 37 0.17 11.09 11.13
CA ILE A 37 0.16 12.56 11.18
C ILE A 37 -1.23 13.15 10.98
N GLY A 38 -2.25 12.34 10.69
CA GLY A 38 -3.63 12.79 10.52
C GLY A 38 -3.83 13.64 9.28
N TRP A 39 -3.11 13.31 8.19
CA TRP A 39 -3.28 13.96 6.91
C TRP A 39 -4.70 13.76 6.37
N ALA A 40 -5.34 14.85 5.99
CA ALA A 40 -6.59 14.87 5.25
C ALA A 40 -6.41 15.75 3.99
N PRO A 41 -6.67 15.20 2.78
CA PRO A 41 -6.46 15.92 1.53
C PRO A 41 -7.39 17.12 1.38
N ILE A 42 -8.63 17.01 1.88
CA ILE A 42 -9.57 18.12 1.90
C ILE A 42 -9.09 19.14 2.94
N GLY A 43 -8.75 20.34 2.46
CA GLY A 43 -8.19 21.41 3.29
C GLY A 43 -6.72 21.25 3.64
N ALA A 44 -6.04 20.22 3.11
CA ALA A 44 -4.61 19.96 3.32
C ALA A 44 -4.18 20.02 4.80
N THR A 45 -4.97 19.37 5.67
CA THR A 45 -4.76 19.45 7.13
C THR A 45 -3.96 18.27 7.65
N PHE A 46 -3.15 18.51 8.67
CA PHE A 46 -2.39 17.49 9.40
C PHE A 46 -2.05 17.98 10.81
N SER A 47 -1.66 17.06 11.68
CA SER A 47 -1.14 17.36 13.01
C SER A 47 0.35 17.70 12.95
N ASN A 48 0.67 19.00 12.98
CA ASN A 48 2.07 19.44 13.00
C ASN A 48 2.83 18.90 14.22
N ALA A 49 2.18 18.83 15.39
CA ALA A 49 2.81 18.29 16.59
C ALA A 49 3.24 16.82 16.41
N VAL A 50 2.38 15.99 15.81
CA VAL A 50 2.70 14.58 15.53
C VAL A 50 3.75 14.49 14.42
N LEU A 51 3.66 15.31 13.38
CA LEU A 51 4.65 15.38 12.30
C LEU A 51 6.06 15.64 12.85
N GLN A 52 6.23 16.69 13.65
CA GLN A 52 7.51 17.05 14.25
C GLN A 52 8.04 15.93 15.17
N ALA A 53 7.16 15.31 15.96
CA ALA A 53 7.54 14.17 16.79
C ALA A 53 8.05 12.98 15.95
N VAL A 54 7.39 12.66 14.83
CA VAL A 54 7.83 11.62 13.90
C VAL A 54 9.20 11.97 13.32
N MET A 55 9.40 13.20 12.83
CA MET A 55 10.69 13.65 12.28
C MET A 55 11.83 13.49 13.29
N VAL A 56 11.61 13.92 14.53
CA VAL A 56 12.60 13.79 15.61
C VAL A 56 12.88 12.33 15.94
N LEU A 57 11.84 11.50 16.12
CA LEU A 57 12.00 10.09 16.47
C LEU A 57 12.70 9.29 15.38
N MET A 58 12.40 9.56 14.11
CA MET A 58 12.97 8.82 12.99
C MET A 58 14.44 9.16 12.70
N THR A 59 14.91 10.34 13.12
CA THR A 59 16.30 10.80 12.92
C THR A 59 17.18 10.61 14.15
N LYS A 60 16.58 10.34 15.31
CA LYS A 60 17.30 10.13 16.57
C LYS A 60 18.09 8.82 16.54
N GLN A 61 19.39 8.91 16.81
CA GLN A 61 20.24 7.74 16.97
C GLN A 61 19.91 6.99 18.28
N PRO A 62 19.81 5.65 18.25
CA PRO A 62 19.65 4.84 19.46
C PRO A 62 20.81 5.08 20.44
N PRO A 63 20.54 5.23 21.75
CA PRO A 63 21.59 5.32 22.75
C PRO A 63 22.37 3.99 22.85
N GLY A 64 23.66 4.06 23.20
CA GLY A 64 24.45 2.86 23.49
C GLY A 64 24.88 2.02 22.28
N GLY A 65 24.88 2.59 21.07
CA GLY A 65 25.39 1.93 19.86
C GLY A 65 24.49 0.81 19.31
N GLN A 66 23.22 0.78 19.74
CA GLN A 66 22.24 -0.18 19.27
C GLN A 66 21.87 0.06 17.81
N ARG A 67 21.48 -1.01 17.10
CA ARG A 67 21.09 -0.94 15.70
C ARG A 67 19.58 -0.90 15.58
N LEU A 68 19.08 0.12 14.88
CA LEU A 68 17.67 0.29 14.59
C LEU A 68 17.46 0.43 13.08
N LEU A 69 16.60 -0.41 12.52
CA LEU A 69 16.06 -0.27 11.17
C LEU A 69 14.62 0.25 11.28
N ILE A 70 14.30 1.31 10.54
CA ILE A 70 12.93 1.83 10.46
C ILE A 70 12.39 1.59 9.06
N LEU A 71 11.26 0.92 8.97
CA LEU A 71 10.52 0.70 7.73
C LEU A 71 9.26 1.58 7.75
N GLY A 72 9.20 2.58 6.87
CA GLY A 72 8.02 3.41 6.70
C GLY A 72 7.21 2.98 5.49
N THR A 73 5.88 2.96 5.59
CA THR A 73 5.00 2.78 4.43
C THR A 73 4.18 4.05 4.21
N THR A 74 3.94 4.36 2.94
CA THR A 74 3.03 5.43 2.52
C THR A 74 2.37 5.04 1.20
N SER A 75 1.12 5.48 1.03
CA SER A 75 0.45 5.49 -0.28
C SER A 75 0.47 6.88 -0.93
N GLN A 76 1.03 7.89 -0.25
CA GLN A 76 1.02 9.30 -0.67
C GLN A 76 2.43 9.89 -0.68
N ARG A 77 3.31 9.36 -1.54
CA ARG A 77 4.72 9.80 -1.64
C ARG A 77 4.87 11.31 -1.84
N SER A 78 4.01 11.91 -2.67
CA SER A 78 4.01 13.37 -2.92
C SER A 78 3.78 14.18 -1.64
N VAL A 79 2.90 13.72 -0.75
CA VAL A 79 2.61 14.36 0.53
C VAL A 79 3.83 14.29 1.45
N LEU A 80 4.50 13.14 1.55
CA LEU A 80 5.73 13.03 2.34
C LEU A 80 6.84 13.96 1.80
N LYS A 81 6.90 14.17 0.48
CA LYS A 81 7.82 15.14 -0.12
C LYS A 81 7.46 16.58 0.24
N GLN A 82 6.19 16.95 0.18
CA GLN A 82 5.71 18.28 0.52
C GLN A 82 5.88 18.62 2.01
N LEU A 83 5.82 17.61 2.87
CA LEU A 83 5.97 17.75 4.32
C LEU A 83 7.41 17.53 4.81
N ASP A 84 8.40 17.51 3.91
CA ASP A 84 9.82 17.30 4.22
C ASP A 84 10.13 16.02 5.01
N LEU A 85 9.22 15.03 4.97
CA LEU A 85 9.41 13.70 5.55
C LEU A 85 10.23 12.80 4.65
N GLN A 86 10.16 12.98 3.33
CA GLN A 86 10.85 12.10 2.39
C GLN A 86 12.38 12.06 2.64
N GLN A 87 12.98 13.21 2.93
CA GLN A 87 14.43 13.36 3.10
C GLN A 87 14.99 12.71 4.38
N ILE A 88 14.14 12.34 5.34
CA ILE A 88 14.61 11.68 6.58
C ILE A 88 14.92 10.20 6.36
N PHE A 89 14.39 9.61 5.28
CA PHE A 89 14.64 8.21 4.94
C PHE A 89 15.94 8.07 4.14
N ASN A 90 16.77 7.08 4.50
CA ASN A 90 18.02 6.83 3.78
C ASN A 90 17.80 6.23 2.38
N ARG A 91 16.69 5.51 2.20
CA ARG A 91 16.31 4.80 0.97
C ARG A 91 14.81 4.80 0.80
N GLU A 92 14.39 4.83 -0.45
CA GLU A 92 13.00 4.65 -0.88
C GLU A 92 12.94 3.40 -1.75
N LEU A 93 11.91 2.57 -1.57
CA LEU A 93 11.63 1.41 -2.40
C LEU A 93 10.21 1.56 -2.95
N ALA A 94 10.09 1.63 -4.28
CA ALA A 94 8.79 1.63 -4.93
C ALA A 94 8.17 0.22 -4.86
N VAL A 95 6.90 0.15 -4.47
CA VAL A 95 6.10 -1.09 -4.51
C VAL A 95 5.03 -0.88 -5.59
N PRO A 96 5.29 -1.29 -6.85
CA PRO A 96 4.36 -1.06 -7.95
C PRO A 96 3.11 -1.94 -7.82
N ALA A 97 2.06 -1.54 -8.53
CA ALA A 97 0.90 -2.38 -8.78
C ALA A 97 1.25 -3.55 -9.72
N VAL A 98 0.36 -4.54 -9.82
CA VAL A 98 0.44 -5.58 -10.85
C VAL A 98 0.19 -4.91 -12.19
N ASN A 99 1.16 -4.95 -13.09
CA ASN A 99 1.12 -4.16 -14.32
C ASN A 99 0.92 -5.01 -15.57
N SER A 100 1.35 -6.26 -15.58
CA SER A 100 1.18 -7.15 -16.74
C SER A 100 0.20 -8.30 -16.48
N TYR A 101 -0.41 -8.80 -17.57
CA TYR A 101 -1.23 -10.01 -17.52
C TYR A 101 -0.41 -11.26 -17.14
N ASP A 102 0.89 -11.27 -17.44
CA ASP A 102 1.78 -12.36 -17.05
C ASP A 102 2.02 -12.38 -15.53
N GLU A 103 2.25 -11.21 -14.93
CA GLU A 103 2.31 -11.06 -13.46
C GLU A 103 1.00 -11.47 -12.82
N LEU A 104 -0.13 -11.00 -13.37
CA LEU A 104 -1.45 -11.36 -12.91
C LEU A 104 -1.66 -12.89 -12.98
N GLY A 105 -1.33 -13.53 -14.09
CA GLY A 105 -1.45 -14.97 -14.25
C GLY A 105 -0.63 -15.75 -13.22
N LYS A 106 0.62 -15.33 -12.96
CA LYS A 106 1.45 -15.93 -11.90
C LYS A 106 0.82 -15.78 -10.52
N ILE A 107 0.23 -14.63 -10.22
CA ILE A 107 -0.49 -14.40 -8.96
C ILE A 107 -1.68 -15.33 -8.84
N LEU A 108 -2.53 -15.40 -9.88
CA LEU A 108 -3.72 -16.25 -9.91
C LEU A 108 -3.36 -17.73 -9.76
N GLN A 109 -2.25 -18.15 -10.34
CA GLN A 109 -1.74 -19.50 -10.20
C GLN A 109 -1.23 -19.77 -8.77
N GLU A 110 -0.43 -18.86 -8.20
CA GLU A 110 0.16 -19.01 -6.86
C GLU A 110 -0.91 -19.09 -5.76
N VAL A 111 -1.96 -18.27 -5.87
CA VAL A 111 -3.09 -18.28 -4.91
C VAL A 111 -4.11 -19.37 -5.23
N GLN A 112 -3.82 -20.23 -6.21
CA GLN A 112 -4.67 -21.30 -6.70
C GLN A 112 -6.09 -20.81 -7.00
N ALA A 113 -6.23 -19.64 -7.64
CA ALA A 113 -7.49 -18.93 -7.80
C ALA A 113 -8.58 -19.78 -8.46
N PHE A 114 -8.18 -20.66 -9.39
CA PHE A 114 -9.05 -21.55 -10.15
C PHE A 114 -8.56 -23.01 -10.06
N ASP A 115 -9.49 -23.95 -10.25
CA ASP A 115 -9.22 -25.40 -10.17
C ASP A 115 -8.47 -25.92 -11.40
N SER A 116 -8.62 -25.26 -12.55
CA SER A 116 -7.96 -25.65 -13.80
C SER A 116 -7.18 -24.50 -14.45
N GLN A 117 -6.17 -24.87 -15.23
CA GLN A 117 -5.42 -23.92 -16.07
C GLN A 117 -6.28 -23.33 -17.19
N ALA A 118 -7.33 -24.03 -17.61
CA ALA A 118 -8.27 -23.53 -18.62
C ALA A 118 -9.09 -22.36 -18.06
N ASP A 119 -9.62 -22.49 -16.84
CA ASP A 119 -10.38 -21.44 -16.15
C ASP A 119 -9.55 -20.18 -15.90
N LEU A 120 -8.28 -20.35 -15.55
CA LEU A 120 -7.33 -19.25 -15.39
C LEU A 120 -7.13 -18.49 -16.72
N ALA A 121 -6.89 -19.23 -17.80
CA ALA A 121 -6.69 -18.65 -19.13
C ALA A 121 -7.97 -17.94 -19.62
N GLU A 122 -9.14 -18.53 -19.39
CA GLU A 122 -10.44 -17.93 -19.69
C GLU A 122 -10.63 -16.61 -18.94
N SER A 123 -10.36 -16.59 -17.63
CA SER A 123 -10.50 -15.37 -16.82
C SER A 123 -9.57 -14.24 -17.28
N ILE A 124 -8.31 -14.56 -17.64
CA ILE A 124 -7.36 -13.57 -18.16
C ILE A 124 -7.80 -13.02 -19.52
N ASN A 125 -8.25 -13.89 -20.43
CA ASN A 125 -8.72 -13.48 -21.76
C ASN A 125 -9.97 -12.61 -21.63
N GLU A 126 -10.93 -13.02 -20.80
CA GLU A 126 -12.14 -12.25 -20.58
C GLU A 126 -11.83 -10.89 -19.95
N LEU A 127 -10.89 -10.81 -19.01
CA LEU A 127 -10.45 -9.54 -18.43
C LEU A 127 -9.83 -8.62 -19.49
N ARG A 128 -9.00 -9.18 -20.37
CA ARG A 128 -8.37 -8.43 -21.47
C ARG A 128 -9.42 -7.92 -22.46
N ASP A 129 -10.36 -8.75 -22.86
CA ASP A 129 -11.42 -8.39 -23.81
C ASP A 129 -12.36 -7.32 -23.23
N ARG A 130 -12.67 -7.40 -21.93
CA ARG A 130 -13.53 -6.42 -21.24
C ARG A 130 -12.88 -5.06 -21.09
N THR A 131 -11.60 -5.03 -20.73
CA THR A 131 -10.89 -3.77 -20.45
C THR A 131 -10.35 -3.14 -21.72
N GLY A 132 -10.00 -3.94 -22.73
CA GLY A 132 -9.36 -3.48 -23.96
C GLY A 132 -7.98 -2.85 -23.71
N LEU A 133 -7.33 -3.18 -22.59
CA LEU A 133 -6.04 -2.63 -22.18
C LEU A 133 -4.93 -3.65 -22.31
N ASP A 134 -3.73 -3.18 -22.60
CA ASP A 134 -2.51 -3.99 -22.57
C ASP A 134 -1.88 -4.06 -21.16
N VAL A 135 -2.38 -3.25 -20.22
CA VAL A 135 -1.86 -3.10 -18.85
C VAL A 135 -2.93 -3.31 -17.80
N VAL A 136 -2.54 -3.92 -16.68
CA VAL A 136 -3.45 -4.24 -15.55
C VAL A 136 -3.56 -3.04 -14.59
N GLY A 137 -2.46 -2.61 -13.98
CA GLY A 137 -2.42 -1.44 -13.11
C GLY A 137 -3.22 -1.58 -11.81
N VAL A 138 -3.26 -2.78 -11.20
CA VAL A 138 -4.06 -3.03 -9.99
C VAL A 138 -3.21 -3.52 -8.83
N GLY A 139 -3.40 -2.92 -7.66
CA GLY A 139 -2.72 -3.38 -6.44
C GLY A 139 -3.16 -4.79 -6.05
N ILE A 140 -2.19 -5.64 -5.66
CA ILE A 140 -2.41 -7.05 -5.31
C ILE A 140 -3.59 -7.29 -4.35
N LYS A 141 -3.79 -6.41 -3.36
CA LYS A 141 -4.92 -6.52 -2.41
C LYS A 141 -6.28 -6.53 -3.11
N LYS A 142 -6.46 -5.72 -4.16
CA LYS A 142 -7.70 -5.66 -4.94
C LYS A 142 -7.88 -6.90 -5.80
N VAL A 143 -6.80 -7.42 -6.37
CA VAL A 143 -6.80 -8.70 -7.10
C VAL A 143 -7.30 -9.83 -6.19
N LEU A 144 -6.70 -9.98 -5.00
CA LEU A 144 -7.09 -11.01 -4.03
C LEU A 144 -8.54 -10.87 -3.55
N LEU A 145 -9.01 -9.63 -3.34
CA LEU A 145 -10.40 -9.36 -3.01
C LEU A 145 -11.33 -9.80 -4.13
N ALA A 146 -11.03 -9.44 -5.38
CA ALA A 146 -11.84 -9.83 -6.55
C ALA A 146 -11.97 -11.35 -6.70
N ILE A 147 -10.88 -12.09 -6.49
CA ILE A 147 -10.89 -13.57 -6.48
C ILE A 147 -11.77 -14.09 -5.33
N SER A 148 -11.62 -13.51 -4.14
CA SER A 148 -12.35 -13.94 -2.95
C SER A 148 -13.86 -13.73 -3.11
N GLU A 149 -14.27 -12.62 -3.71
CA GLU A 149 -15.66 -12.31 -4.03
C GLU A 149 -16.21 -13.28 -5.09
N ALA A 150 -15.48 -13.50 -6.18
CA ALA A 150 -15.90 -14.42 -7.24
C ALA A 150 -16.08 -15.87 -6.75
N ARG A 151 -15.32 -16.30 -5.74
CA ARG A 151 -15.41 -17.65 -5.14
C ARG A 151 -16.65 -17.88 -4.26
N GLN A 152 -17.24 -16.83 -3.72
CA GLN A 152 -18.40 -16.94 -2.83
C GLN A 152 -19.72 -17.05 -3.60
N GLU A 153 -19.73 -16.72 -4.88
CA GLU A 153 -20.89 -16.82 -5.74
C GLU A 153 -20.92 -18.17 -6.48
N VAL A 154 -22.10 -18.80 -6.53
CA VAL A 154 -22.30 -20.06 -7.27
C VAL A 154 -22.48 -19.73 -8.76
N GLY A 155 -21.55 -20.14 -9.63
CA GLY A 155 -21.67 -19.89 -11.08
C GLY A 155 -20.34 -19.81 -11.84
N ASN A 156 -20.29 -18.98 -12.88
CA ASN A 156 -19.11 -18.73 -13.72
C ASN A 156 -18.07 -17.89 -12.96
N VAL A 157 -17.27 -18.55 -12.11
CA VAL A 157 -16.19 -17.93 -11.32
C VAL A 157 -15.14 -17.23 -12.20
N PRO A 158 -14.68 -17.80 -13.34
CA PRO A 158 -13.75 -17.12 -14.26
C PRO A 158 -14.24 -15.76 -14.76
N GLY A 159 -15.45 -15.71 -15.30
CA GLY A 159 -15.99 -14.47 -15.87
C GLY A 159 -16.38 -13.44 -14.83
N ARG A 160 -16.83 -13.89 -13.65
CA ARG A 160 -17.10 -12.99 -12.53
C ARG A 160 -15.81 -12.39 -11.98
N SER A 161 -14.76 -13.19 -11.86
CA SER A 161 -13.45 -12.70 -11.41
C SER A 161 -12.90 -11.64 -12.38
N ALA A 162 -13.03 -11.88 -13.69
CA ALA A 162 -12.66 -10.92 -14.72
C ALA A 162 -13.49 -9.62 -14.63
N GLU A 163 -14.80 -9.72 -14.38
CA GLU A 163 -15.66 -8.55 -14.20
C GLU A 163 -15.22 -7.70 -12.99
N VAL A 164 -15.05 -8.32 -11.82
CA VAL A 164 -14.67 -7.60 -10.60
C VAL A 164 -13.27 -7.00 -10.74
N MET A 165 -12.32 -7.73 -11.34
CA MET A 165 -10.98 -7.19 -11.62
C MET A 165 -11.03 -6.01 -12.59
N GLY A 166 -11.85 -6.07 -13.64
CA GLY A 166 -12.04 -4.96 -14.58
C GLY A 166 -12.52 -3.69 -13.88
N LEU A 167 -13.52 -3.81 -13.00
CA LEU A 167 -13.99 -2.67 -12.18
C LEU A 167 -12.88 -2.10 -11.28
N GLN A 168 -12.01 -2.96 -10.75
CA GLN A 168 -10.87 -2.53 -9.94
C GLN A 168 -9.78 -1.85 -10.78
N MET A 169 -9.58 -2.27 -12.04
CA MET A 169 -8.67 -1.62 -13.00
C MET A 169 -9.15 -0.20 -13.30
N ASP A 170 -10.42 -0.04 -13.67
CA ASP A 170 -11.00 1.27 -13.98
C ASP A 170 -10.94 2.23 -12.80
N SER A 171 -11.35 1.78 -11.61
CA SER A 171 -11.27 2.60 -10.38
C SER A 171 -9.83 2.98 -10.00
N SER A 172 -8.85 2.11 -10.26
CA SER A 172 -7.44 2.42 -9.99
C SER A 172 -6.91 3.46 -10.98
N ARG A 173 -7.31 3.39 -12.24
CA ARG A 173 -6.94 4.36 -13.29
C ARG A 173 -7.54 5.73 -13.04
N GLU A 174 -8.81 5.83 -12.65
CA GLU A 174 -9.45 7.10 -12.28
C GLU A 174 -8.65 7.79 -11.17
N LYS A 175 -8.32 7.05 -10.11
CA LYS A 175 -7.50 7.58 -9.00
C LYS A 175 -6.10 8.01 -9.44
N MET A 176 -5.45 7.24 -10.32
CA MET A 176 -4.13 7.61 -10.85
C MET A 176 -4.19 8.89 -11.70
N SER A 177 -5.25 9.04 -12.51
CA SER A 177 -5.48 10.22 -13.34
C SER A 177 -5.77 11.47 -12.50
N GLU A 178 -6.59 11.35 -11.44
CA GLU A 178 -6.85 12.42 -10.49
C GLU A 178 -5.59 12.88 -9.75
N TRP A 179 -4.61 11.97 -9.58
CA TRP A 179 -3.40 12.20 -8.79
C TRP A 179 -2.18 12.54 -9.66
N GLY A 180 -2.34 12.66 -10.97
CA GLY A 180 -1.27 13.00 -11.91
C GLY A 180 -0.13 11.97 -11.97
N VAL A 181 -0.42 10.70 -11.70
CA VAL A 181 0.56 9.60 -11.73
C VAL A 181 0.37 8.82 -13.03
N GLU A 182 1.32 8.93 -13.96
CA GLU A 182 1.35 8.08 -15.16
C GLU A 182 1.71 6.64 -14.81
N LEU A 183 1.09 5.68 -15.51
CA LEU A 183 1.54 4.30 -15.52
C LEU A 183 2.98 4.29 -16.06
N ILE A 184 3.92 3.84 -15.23
CA ILE A 184 5.28 3.59 -15.70
C ILE A 184 5.17 2.49 -16.76
N PRO A 185 5.62 2.73 -18.01
CA PRO A 185 5.58 1.72 -19.08
C PRO A 185 6.41 0.48 -18.74
#